data_AF-A0A838MY68-F1
#
_entry.id   AF-A0A838MY68-F1
#
_cell.length_a   1.000
_cell.length_b   1.000
_cell.length_c   1.000
_cell.angle_alpha   90.00
_cell.angle_beta   90.00
_cell.angle_gamma   90.00
#
_symmetry.space_group_name_H-M   'P 1'
#
loop_
_entity.id
_entity.type
_entity.pdbx_description
1 polymer ?
#
loop_
_entity_poly.entity_id
_entity_poly.type
_entity_poly.pdbx_seq_one_letter_code
_entity_poly.pdbx_strand_id
1 'polypeptide(L)'
;VISTPGSAREARTQFETGYGDALITYELEGLLMKGAGTPIEIVVPPATIFSEHPVVVVDRNVTPQERAVVDAFIQFLWSEEAQRAFVQYYFRSATDEKLNDAHPEFAKITMPFTIEYFGGWGRAYPEIIERVWREQVQKRQ
;
A
#
# COMPACT_ATOMS: atom_id res chain seq x y z
N VAL A 1 6.47 -0.22 -23.42
CA VAL A 1 6.01 1.13 -23.00
C VAL A 1 5.80 1.08 -21.50
N ILE A 2 6.29 2.06 -20.74
CA ILE A 2 6.07 2.13 -19.28
C ILE A 2 4.97 3.17 -19.08
N SER A 3 3.81 2.76 -18.55
CA SER A 3 2.77 3.71 -18.12
C SER A 3 3.02 4.13 -16.68
N THR A 4 2.80 5.40 -16.36
CA THR A 4 2.95 5.94 -15.00
C THR A 4 1.68 6.67 -14.54
N PRO A 5 0.60 5.94 -14.20
CA PRO A 5 -0.67 6.52 -13.76
C PRO A 5 -0.56 7.25 -12.42
N GLY A 6 -1.47 8.18 -12.14
CA GLY A 6 -1.41 9.04 -10.96
C GLY A 6 -1.77 8.32 -9.65
N SER A 7 -2.36 7.12 -9.73
CA SER A 7 -2.70 6.29 -8.58
C SER A 7 -2.65 4.80 -8.89
N ALA A 8 -2.55 3.97 -7.84
CA ALA A 8 -2.65 2.51 -7.96
C ALA A 8 -3.99 2.08 -8.59
N ARG A 9 -5.08 2.80 -8.29
CA ARG A 9 -6.40 2.54 -8.88
C ARG A 9 -6.41 2.82 -10.38
N GLU A 10 -5.86 3.94 -10.81
CA GLU A 10 -5.74 4.25 -12.24
C GLU A 10 -4.88 3.22 -12.97
N ALA A 11 -3.76 2.80 -12.37
CA ALA A 11 -2.91 1.76 -12.94
C ALA A 11 -3.60 0.40 -13.06
N ARG A 12 -4.37 0.02 -12.04
CA ARG A 12 -5.21 -1.16 -12.08
C ARG A 12 -6.25 -1.09 -13.19
N THR A 13 -7.02 0.00 -13.29
CA THR A 13 -8.05 0.16 -14.34
C THR A 13 -7.44 0.08 -15.73
N GLN A 14 -6.26 0.67 -15.94
CA GLN A 14 -5.56 0.58 -17.23
C GLN A 14 -5.14 -0.86 -17.53
N PHE A 15 -4.57 -1.57 -16.56
CA PHE A 15 -4.16 -2.95 -16.71
C PHE A 15 -5.35 -3.89 -17.00
N GLU A 16 -6.48 -3.69 -16.32
CA GLU A 16 -7.73 -4.45 -16.57
C GLU A 16 -8.26 -4.26 -18.00
N THR A 17 -7.98 -3.13 -18.65
CA THR A 17 -8.32 -2.90 -20.07
C THR A 17 -7.34 -3.53 -21.06
N GLY A 18 -6.37 -4.32 -20.58
CA GLY A 18 -5.35 -4.99 -21.39
C GLY A 18 -4.12 -4.13 -21.69
N TYR A 19 -3.92 -3.04 -20.96
CA TYR A 19 -2.76 -2.17 -21.14
C TYR A 19 -1.60 -2.59 -20.23
N GLY A 20 -0.59 -3.22 -20.83
CA GLY A 20 0.65 -3.65 -20.16
C GLY A 20 0.65 -5.12 -19.77
N ASP A 21 1.83 -5.74 -19.77
CA ASP A 21 2.02 -7.17 -19.48
C ASP A 21 2.19 -7.46 -17.98
N ALA A 22 2.53 -6.44 -17.19
CA ALA A 22 2.72 -6.55 -15.75
C ALA A 22 2.28 -5.26 -15.04
N LEU A 23 1.71 -5.42 -13.85
CA LEU A 23 1.29 -4.33 -12.98
C LEU A 23 2.05 -4.41 -11.64
N ILE A 24 2.81 -3.37 -11.32
CA ILE A 24 3.40 -3.21 -9.98
C ILE A 24 2.34 -2.51 -9.12
N THR A 25 1.80 -3.22 -8.13
CA THR A 25 0.72 -2.72 -7.27
C THR A 25 0.83 -3.29 -5.85
N TYR A 26 -0.05 -2.84 -4.96
CA TYR A 26 -0.16 -3.37 -3.60
C TYR A 26 -0.68 -4.82 -3.60
N GLU A 27 -0.24 -5.62 -2.62
CA GLU A 27 -0.71 -7.00 -2.41
C GLU A 27 -2.25 -7.06 -2.34
N LEU A 28 -2.87 -6.11 -1.62
CA LEU A 28 -4.33 -6.03 -1.49
C LEU A 28 -5.05 -5.86 -2.84
N GLU A 29 -4.50 -5.07 -3.76
CA GLU A 29 -5.13 -4.83 -5.08
C GLU A 29 -5.04 -6.09 -5.93
N GLY A 30 -3.89 -6.78 -5.91
CA GLY A 30 -3.73 -8.06 -6.59
C GLY A 30 -4.70 -9.12 -6.07
N LEU A 31 -4.84 -9.23 -4.75
CA LEU A 31 -5.78 -10.17 -4.11
C LEU A 31 -7.24 -9.82 -4.39
N LEU A 32 -7.62 -8.53 -4.39
CA LEU A 32 -8.96 -8.10 -4.80
C LEU A 32 -9.26 -8.43 -6.25
N MET A 33 -8.32 -8.24 -7.18
CA MET A 33 -8.48 -8.60 -8.59
C MET A 33 -8.64 -10.11 -8.77
N LYS A 34 -7.80 -10.90 -8.09
CA LYS A 34 -7.90 -12.37 -8.10
C LYS A 34 -9.25 -12.83 -7.55
N GLY A 35 -9.72 -12.25 -6.44
CA GLY A 35 -11.03 -12.53 -5.86
C GLY A 35 -12.21 -12.12 -6.76
N ALA A 36 -12.03 -11.10 -7.60
CA ALA A 36 -12.99 -10.67 -8.61
C ALA A 36 -12.96 -11.53 -9.89
N GLY A 37 -12.06 -12.52 -9.98
CA GLY A 37 -11.94 -13.41 -11.13
C GLY A 37 -11.21 -12.78 -12.33
N THR A 38 -10.46 -11.69 -12.13
CA THR A 38 -9.60 -11.13 -13.19
C THR A 38 -8.54 -12.18 -13.59
N PRO A 39 -8.31 -12.44 -14.89
CA PRO A 39 -7.39 -13.49 -15.34
C PRO A 39 -5.93 -13.04 -15.21
N ILE A 40 -5.45 -12.99 -13.96
CA ILE A 40 -4.11 -12.52 -13.61
C ILE A 40 -3.34 -13.59 -12.83
N GLU A 41 -2.01 -13.49 -12.87
CA GLU A 41 -1.10 -14.21 -12.00
C GLU A 41 -0.47 -13.22 -11.02
N ILE A 42 -0.49 -13.54 -9.73
CA ILE A 42 0.19 -12.74 -8.70
C ILE A 42 1.60 -13.29 -8.52
N VAL A 43 2.61 -12.48 -8.86
CA VAL A 43 4.02 -12.81 -8.65
C VAL A 43 4.54 -11.99 -7.48
N VAL A 44 4.99 -12.68 -6.42
CA VAL A 44 5.59 -12.04 -5.25
C VAL A 44 7.10 -12.15 -5.32
N PRO A 45 7.83 -11.02 -5.43
CA PRO A 45 9.28 -11.06 -5.54
C PRO A 45 9.94 -11.46 -4.21
N PRO A 46 11.16 -12.02 -4.22
CA PRO A 46 11.88 -12.40 -3.00
C PRO A 46 12.15 -11.23 -2.05
N ALA A 47 12.33 -10.03 -2.61
CA ALA A 47 12.49 -8.78 -1.87
C ALA A 47 11.41 -7.78 -2.31
N THR A 48 10.74 -7.17 -1.33
CA THR A 48 9.77 -6.08 -1.58
C THR A 48 9.77 -5.09 -0.41
N ILE A 49 9.23 -3.90 -0.66
CA ILE A 49 9.17 -2.85 0.34
C ILE A 49 7.93 -3.00 1.22
N PHE A 50 8.09 -2.79 2.52
CA PHE A 50 7.00 -2.64 3.47
C PHE A 50 6.30 -1.31 3.23
N SER A 51 5.00 -1.37 2.91
CA SER A 51 4.18 -0.19 2.65
C SER A 51 3.41 0.21 3.90
N GLU A 52 3.76 1.36 4.46
CA GLU A 52 3.04 1.96 5.58
C GLU A 52 1.82 2.74 5.09
N HIS A 53 0.67 2.54 5.73
CA HIS A 53 -0.56 3.28 5.45
C HIS A 53 -0.87 4.21 6.64
N PRO A 54 -0.23 5.39 6.72
CA PRO A 54 -0.37 6.27 7.87
C PRO A 54 -1.76 6.90 7.91
N VAL A 55 -2.29 7.04 9.13
CA VAL A 55 -3.47 7.85 9.43
C VAL A 55 -3.03 9.08 10.22
N VAL A 56 -3.55 10.25 9.85
CA VAL A 56 -3.18 11.52 10.49
C VAL A 56 -4.44 12.35 10.73
N VAL A 57 -4.54 12.93 11.92
CA VAL A 57 -5.56 13.92 12.25
C VAL A 57 -5.07 15.29 11.79
N VAL A 58 -5.89 15.98 10.99
CA VAL A 58 -5.59 17.35 10.56
C VAL A 58 -6.25 18.30 11.57
N ASP A 59 -5.54 18.63 12.64
CA ASP A 59 -6.09 19.35 13.81
C ASP A 59 -6.89 20.61 13.44
N ARG A 60 -6.43 21.38 12.44
CA ARG A 60 -7.11 22.61 11.98
C ARG A 60 -8.55 22.39 11.50
N ASN A 61 -8.90 21.16 11.11
CA ASN A 61 -10.22 20.81 10.57
C ASN A 61 -11.13 20.18 11.64
N VAL A 62 -10.62 19.91 12.84
CA VAL A 62 -11.37 19.22 13.89
C VAL A 62 -11.85 20.25 14.89
N THR A 63 -13.18 20.39 15.00
CA THR A 63 -13.75 21.27 16.03
C THR A 63 -13.59 20.66 17.42
N PRO A 64 -13.61 21.46 18.51
CA PRO A 64 -13.55 20.94 19.87
C PRO A 64 -14.64 19.90 20.19
N GLN A 65 -15.82 20.02 19.57
CA GLN A 65 -16.95 19.11 19.74
C GLN A 65 -16.72 17.76 19.04
N GLU A 66 -16.03 17.76 17.89
CA GLU A 66 -15.73 16.54 17.11
C GLU A 66 -14.49 15.81 17.62
N ARG A 67 -13.63 16.48 18.40
CA ARG A 67 -12.35 15.91 18.85
C ARG A 67 -12.49 14.54 19.50
N ALA A 68 -13.48 14.37 20.37
CA ALA A 68 -13.71 13.12 21.07
C ALA A 68 -14.04 11.95 20.12
N VAL A 69 -14.87 12.17 19.09
CA VAL A 69 -15.23 11.12 18.13
C VAL A 69 -14.09 10.82 17.17
N VAL A 70 -13.31 11.84 16.77
CA VAL A 70 -12.13 11.66 15.93
C VAL A 70 -11.07 10.85 16.67
N ASP A 71 -10.74 11.20 17.92
CA ASP A 71 -9.74 10.48 18.72
C ASP A 71 -10.19 9.03 18.97
N ALA A 72 -11.48 8.81 19.25
CA ALA A 72 -12.05 7.46 19.41
C ALA A 72 -11.95 6.64 18.11
N PHE A 73 -12.21 7.25 16.95
CA PHE A 73 -12.06 6.57 15.66
C PHE A 73 -10.60 6.19 15.39
N ILE A 74 -9.64 7.07 15.64
CA ILE A 74 -8.21 6.76 15.48
C ILE A 74 -7.80 5.60 16.39
N GLN A 75 -8.24 5.59 17.64
CA GLN A 75 -7.98 4.48 18.57
C GLN A 75 -8.63 3.18 18.10
N PHE A 76 -9.85 3.25 17.55
CA PHE A 76 -10.56 2.10 17.02
C PHE A 76 -9.80 1.41 15.89
N LEU A 77 -9.11 2.15 15.01
CA LEU A 77 -8.31 1.55 13.93
C LEU A 77 -7.25 0.57 14.43
N TRP A 78 -6.78 0.72 15.68
CA TRP A 78 -5.79 -0.16 16.32
C TRP A 78 -6.40 -1.27 17.19
N SER A 79 -7.73 -1.31 17.31
CA SER A 79 -8.42 -2.40 18.00
C SER A 79 -8.34 -3.72 17.23
N GLU A 80 -8.45 -4.85 17.94
CA GLU A 80 -8.49 -6.17 17.31
C GLU A 80 -9.61 -6.30 16.27
N GLU A 81 -10.76 -5.69 16.52
CA GLU A 81 -11.90 -5.68 15.58
C GLU A 81 -11.54 -5.02 14.25
N ALA A 82 -10.96 -3.83 14.28
CA ALA A 82 -10.54 -3.14 13.07
C ALA A 82 -9.43 -3.90 12.33
N GLN A 83 -8.49 -4.50 13.07
CA GLN A 83 -7.38 -5.25 12.50
C GLN A 83 -7.84 -6.55 11.82
N ARG A 84 -8.84 -7.23 12.40
CA ARG A 84 -9.52 -8.36 11.73
C ARG A 84 -10.24 -7.91 10.46
N ALA A 85 -10.91 -6.76 10.48
CA ALA A 85 -11.55 -6.21 9.29
C ALA A 85 -10.52 -5.86 8.20
N PHE A 86 -9.38 -5.27 8.56
CA PHE A 86 -8.28 -4.99 7.64
C PHE A 86 -7.77 -6.26 6.96
N VAL A 87 -7.51 -7.32 7.72
CA VAL A 87 -7.06 -8.61 7.17
C VAL A 87 -8.10 -9.23 6.24
N GLN A 88 -9.39 -9.12 6.58
CA GLN A 88 -10.48 -9.57 5.69
C GLN A 88 -10.48 -8.86 4.33
N TYR A 89 -10.04 -7.61 4.27
CA TYR A 89 -9.88 -6.83 3.04
C TYR A 89 -8.44 -6.79 2.54
N TYR A 90 -7.64 -7.79 2.89
CA TYR A 90 -6.28 -8.02 2.42
C TYR A 90 -5.24 -6.95 2.83
N PHE A 91 -5.54 -6.12 3.82
CA PHE A 91 -4.52 -5.32 4.50
C PHE A 91 -3.81 -6.17 5.54
N ARG A 92 -2.49 -6.03 5.64
CA ARG A 92 -1.75 -6.64 6.75
C ARG A 92 -2.06 -5.89 8.04
N SER A 93 -2.40 -6.64 9.08
CA SER A 93 -2.55 -6.11 10.43
C SER A 93 -1.23 -5.48 10.90
N ALA A 94 -1.33 -4.30 11.50
CA ALA A 94 -0.20 -3.56 12.06
C ALA A 94 0.09 -3.94 13.52
N THR A 95 -0.85 -4.58 14.22
CA THR A 95 -0.74 -4.86 15.66
C THR A 95 -0.73 -6.34 16.00
N ASP A 96 -1.18 -7.23 15.11
CA ASP A 96 -1.20 -8.68 15.33
C ASP A 96 -0.77 -9.48 14.09
N GLU A 97 0.48 -9.93 14.11
CA GLU A 97 1.04 -10.76 13.03
C GLU A 97 0.35 -12.12 12.91
N LYS A 98 -0.29 -12.63 13.98
CA LYS A 98 -0.99 -13.92 13.92
C LYS A 98 -2.19 -13.86 12.98
N LEU A 99 -2.84 -12.69 12.85
CA LEU A 99 -3.92 -12.50 11.89
C LEU A 99 -3.37 -12.58 10.46
N ASN A 100 -2.16 -12.06 10.23
CA ASN A 100 -1.48 -12.12 8.93
C ASN A 100 -1.07 -13.56 8.59
N ASP A 101 -0.42 -14.26 9.52
CA ASP A 101 0.02 -15.65 9.35
C ASP A 101 -1.13 -16.64 9.13
N ALA A 102 -2.30 -16.35 9.70
CA ALA A 102 -3.49 -17.16 9.53
C ALA A 102 -4.19 -16.95 8.17
N HIS A 103 -3.88 -15.86 7.45
CA HIS A 103 -4.52 -15.56 6.19
C HIS A 103 -3.89 -16.36 5.04
N PRO A 104 -4.62 -17.29 4.39
CA PRO A 104 -4.03 -18.25 3.46
C PRO A 104 -3.51 -17.62 2.16
N GLU A 105 -3.99 -16.42 1.81
CA GLU A 105 -3.56 -15.74 0.58
C GLU A 105 -2.41 -14.75 0.78
N PHE A 106 -2.02 -14.46 2.02
CA PHE A 106 -0.87 -13.59 2.25
C PHE A 106 0.41 -14.33 1.95
N ALA A 107 1.24 -13.71 1.12
CA ALA A 107 2.51 -14.30 0.75
C ALA A 107 3.52 -14.15 1.89
N LYS A 108 4.38 -15.17 2.06
CA LYS A 108 5.55 -15.07 2.91
C LYS A 108 6.65 -14.36 2.15
N ILE A 109 7.06 -13.19 2.65
CA ILE A 109 8.10 -12.37 2.04
C ILE A 109 9.44 -12.73 2.68
N THR A 110 10.42 -13.16 1.87
CA THR A 110 11.73 -13.59 2.37
C THR A 110 12.58 -12.41 2.84
N MET A 111 12.56 -11.30 2.10
CA MET A 111 13.38 -10.11 2.38
C MET A 111 12.53 -8.83 2.33
N PRO A 112 11.65 -8.59 3.32
CA PRO A 112 10.96 -7.33 3.44
C PRO A 112 11.98 -6.25 3.85
N PHE A 113 12.01 -5.13 3.13
CA PHE A 113 12.79 -3.95 3.53
C PHE A 113 11.86 -2.76 3.77
N THR A 114 12.27 -1.84 4.64
CA THR A 114 11.54 -0.60 4.89
C THR A 114 12.22 0.57 4.21
N ILE A 115 11.63 1.76 4.31
CA ILE A 115 12.24 3.00 3.84
C ILE A 115 13.62 3.29 4.49
N GLU A 116 13.90 2.68 5.65
CA GLU A 116 15.18 2.79 6.35
C GLU A 116 16.36 2.26 5.53
N TYR A 117 16.12 1.27 4.64
CA TYR A 117 17.15 0.80 3.71
C TYR A 117 17.68 1.93 2.80
N PHE A 118 16.84 2.96 2.56
CA PHE A 118 17.19 4.15 1.78
C PHE A 118 17.59 5.36 2.66
N GLY A 119 17.75 5.17 3.97
CA GLY A 119 18.06 6.23 4.92
C GLY A 119 16.86 7.09 5.34
N GLY A 120 15.65 6.52 5.27
CA GLY A 120 14.42 7.17 5.72
C GLY A 120 13.81 8.11 4.68
N TRP A 121 12.56 8.54 4.92
CA TRP A 121 11.81 9.39 3.98
C TRP A 121 12.50 10.71 3.64
N GLY A 122 13.21 11.31 4.60
CA GLY A 122 13.93 12.58 4.40
C GLY A 122 15.04 12.51 3.36
N ARG A 123 15.58 11.31 3.10
CA ARG A 123 16.58 11.05 2.07
C ARG A 123 16.00 10.40 0.83
N ALA A 124 15.17 9.37 1.02
CA ALA A 124 14.59 8.59 -0.06
C ALA A 124 13.74 9.45 -1.00
N TYR A 125 12.91 10.35 -0.47
CA TYR A 125 12.05 11.19 -1.29
C TYR A 125 12.84 12.12 -2.25
N PRO A 126 13.77 12.97 -1.78
CA PRO A 126 14.53 13.84 -2.68
C PRO A 126 15.46 13.06 -3.62
N GLU A 127 16.14 12.01 -3.14
CA GLU A 127 17.15 11.31 -3.96
C GLU A 127 16.52 10.37 -4.99
N ILE A 128 15.44 9.67 -4.64
CA ILE A 128 14.83 8.66 -5.51
C ILE A 128 13.65 9.26 -6.28
N ILE A 129 12.70 9.90 -5.60
CA ILE A 129 11.49 10.40 -6.25
C ILE A 129 11.76 11.68 -7.02
N GLU A 130 12.27 12.72 -6.37
CA GLU A 130 12.49 14.00 -7.07
C GLU A 130 13.62 13.89 -8.09
N ARG A 131 14.76 13.30 -7.73
CA ARG A 131 15.91 13.25 -8.64
C ARG A 131 15.85 12.09 -9.64
N VAL A 132 15.84 10.83 -9.20
CA VAL A 132 15.89 9.71 -10.16
C VAL A 132 14.61 9.62 -10.97
N TRP A 133 13.45 9.55 -10.30
CA TRP A 133 12.19 9.32 -10.98
C TRP A 133 11.75 10.51 -11.85
N ARG A 134 11.61 11.71 -11.29
CA ARG A 134 11.13 12.85 -12.09
C ARG A 134 12.15 13.34 -13.11
N GLU A 135 13.42 13.46 -12.75
CA GLU A 135 14.41 14.05 -13.67
C GLU A 135 14.96 13.07 -14.70
N GLN A 136 15.04 11.78 -14.38
CA GLN A 136 15.68 10.80 -15.28
C GLN A 136 14.69 9.88 -15.97
N VAL A 137 13.63 9.43 -15.27
CA VAL A 137 12.68 8.47 -15.85
C VAL A 137 11.56 9.20 -16.60
N GLN A 138 10.85 10.12 -15.94
CA GLN A 138 9.71 10.80 -16.56
C GLN A 138 10.12 11.75 -17.70
N LYS A 139 11.25 12.45 -17.60
CA LYS A 139 11.73 13.33 -18.68
C LYS A 139 12.24 12.59 -19.93
N ARG A 140 12.48 11.27 -19.83
CA ARG A 140 12.96 10.44 -20.94
C ARG A 140 11.84 9.72 -21.71
N GLN A 141 10.59 9.84 -21.25
CA GLN A 141 9.40 9.38 -21.97
C GLN A 141 8.80 10.54 -22.77
#